data_AF-B1PVC2-F1
#
_entry.id   AF-B1PVC2-F1
#
_cell.length_a   1.000
_cell.length_b   1.000
_cell.length_c   1.000
_cell.angle_alpha   90.00
_cell.angle_beta   90.00
_cell.angle_gamma   90.00
#
_symmetry.space_group_name_H-M   'P 1'
#
loop_
_entity.id
_entity.type
_entity.pdbx_description
1 polymer ?
#
loop_
_entity_poly.entity_id
_entity_poly.type
_entity_poly.pdbx_seq_one_letter_code
_entity_poly.pdbx_strand_id
1 'polypeptide(L)'
;LVLSLTDFDLYALGNPMYLRFVGLDNYLELLHTPLFWKSLWNTTYFVLLGMPMSITVSLGAALLLNSRAARFKGLFRTVLFAPVVTTLVAVALIWRYLFHLKYGVVNWLLNCVGIHPIDWLGDPHLAMPMIMLFAVWKNFGYNMVIFLAGLQAIPQDLYEAARIDGASKWQQFLHITLPMLGPVLMVV
;
A
#
# COMPACT_ATOMS: atom_id res chain seq x y z
N LEU A 1 -16.59 -23.28 2.71
CA LEU A 1 -16.66 -23.22 4.19
C LEU A 1 -16.70 -24.62 4.80
N VAL A 2 -17.61 -25.52 4.40
CA VAL A 2 -17.66 -26.89 4.97
C VAL A 2 -16.37 -27.70 4.71
N LEU A 3 -15.71 -27.47 3.57
CA LEU A 3 -14.45 -28.15 3.20
C LEU A 3 -13.24 -27.83 4.11
N SER A 4 -13.26 -26.75 4.89
CA SER A 4 -12.16 -26.45 5.82
C SER A 4 -12.25 -27.27 7.12
N LEU A 5 -13.40 -27.92 7.36
CA LEU A 5 -13.64 -28.83 8.48
C LEU A 5 -13.42 -30.30 8.09
N THR A 6 -13.00 -30.55 6.85
CA THR A 6 -12.70 -31.88 6.33
C THR A 6 -11.22 -32.04 6.04
N ASP A 7 -10.77 -33.29 5.98
CA ASP A 7 -9.39 -33.66 5.70
C ASP A 7 -9.06 -33.22 4.27
N PHE A 8 -8.02 -32.40 4.11
CA PHE A 8 -7.63 -31.87 2.79
C PHE A 8 -6.68 -32.85 2.11
N ASP A 9 -7.16 -34.07 1.88
CA ASP A 9 -6.39 -35.14 1.26
C ASP A 9 -6.64 -35.15 -0.27
N LEU A 10 -5.59 -35.38 -1.06
CA LEU A 10 -5.67 -35.34 -2.52
C LEU A 10 -6.66 -36.37 -3.08
N TYR A 11 -6.85 -37.47 -2.34
CA TYR A 11 -7.80 -38.54 -2.64
C TYR A 11 -9.27 -38.15 -2.33
N ALA A 12 -9.49 -37.30 -1.33
CA ALA A 12 -10.82 -36.79 -0.99
C ALA A 12 -11.37 -35.78 -2.02
N LEU A 13 -10.47 -35.13 -2.79
CA LEU A 13 -10.84 -34.27 -3.93
C LEU A 13 -11.34 -35.08 -5.14
N GLY A 14 -10.87 -36.32 -5.31
CA GLY A 14 -11.22 -37.19 -6.44
C GLY A 14 -12.45 -38.07 -6.19
N ASN A 15 -12.78 -38.38 -4.94
CA ASN A 15 -13.98 -39.12 -4.59
C ASN A 15 -14.52 -38.64 -3.23
N PRO A 16 -15.73 -38.05 -3.19
CA PRO A 16 -16.31 -37.48 -1.96
C PRO A 16 -16.64 -38.52 -0.88
N MET A 17 -16.56 -39.82 -1.18
CA MET A 17 -16.73 -40.91 -0.21
C MET A 17 -15.55 -41.03 0.78
N TYR A 18 -14.40 -40.42 0.50
CA TYR A 18 -13.22 -40.40 1.39
C TYR A 18 -13.08 -39.10 2.20
N LEU A 19 -14.05 -38.17 2.11
CA LEU A 19 -14.05 -36.94 2.92
C LEU A 19 -14.25 -37.28 4.39
N ARG A 20 -13.17 -37.19 5.18
CA ARG A 20 -13.25 -37.33 6.63
C ARG A 20 -13.52 -35.97 7.25
N PHE A 21 -14.50 -35.88 8.14
CA PHE A 21 -14.75 -34.66 8.93
C PHE A 21 -13.75 -34.62 10.09
N VAL A 22 -12.87 -33.61 10.08
CA VAL A 22 -11.77 -33.43 11.06
C VAL A 22 -12.05 -32.22 11.97
N GLY A 23 -13.23 -31.60 11.86
CA GLY A 23 -13.65 -30.52 12.74
C GLY A 23 -12.68 -29.32 12.70
N LEU A 24 -12.12 -28.96 13.86
CA LEU A 24 -11.22 -27.80 14.00
C LEU A 24 -9.73 -28.16 13.98
N ASP A 25 -9.37 -29.42 13.75
CA ASP A 25 -7.97 -29.88 13.87
C ASP A 25 -7.05 -29.16 12.88
N ASN A 26 -7.53 -28.87 11.66
CA ASN A 26 -6.80 -28.07 10.66
C ASN A 26 -6.37 -26.69 11.21
N TYR A 27 -7.20 -26.06 12.05
CA TYR A 27 -6.90 -24.76 12.65
C TYR A 27 -5.94 -24.90 13.84
N LEU A 28 -6.09 -25.95 14.66
CA LEU A 28 -5.16 -26.24 15.75
C LEU A 28 -3.75 -26.54 15.22
N GLU A 29 -3.64 -27.32 14.15
CA GLU A 29 -2.37 -27.62 13.48
C GLU A 29 -1.70 -26.37 12.89
N LEU A 30 -2.50 -25.47 12.29
CA LEU A 30 -2.02 -24.16 11.83
C LEU A 30 -1.40 -23.33 12.97
N LEU A 31 -2.03 -23.32 14.15
CA LEU A 31 -1.52 -22.60 15.32
C LEU A 31 -0.19 -23.17 15.84
N HIS A 32 0.08 -24.46 15.64
CA HIS A 32 1.34 -25.09 16.00
C HIS A 32 2.44 -24.95 14.93
N THR A 33 2.10 -24.47 13.73
CA THR A 33 3.04 -24.34 12.62
C THR A 33 3.85 -23.04 12.74
N PRO A 34 5.19 -23.08 12.91
CA PRO A 34 5.99 -21.86 13.06
C PRO A 34 5.95 -20.94 11.83
N LEU A 35 5.75 -21.52 10.65
CA LEU A 35 5.62 -20.77 9.40
C LEU A 35 4.34 -19.93 9.36
N PHE A 36 3.26 -20.38 10.01
CA PHE A 36 2.01 -19.62 10.10
C PHE A 36 2.24 -18.29 10.84
N TRP A 37 2.89 -18.34 12.00
CA TRP A 37 3.21 -17.14 12.78
C TRP A 37 4.18 -16.20 12.06
N LYS A 38 5.16 -16.73 11.31
CA LYS A 38 6.05 -15.92 10.48
C LYS A 38 5.28 -15.20 9.37
N SER A 39 4.42 -15.91 8.64
CA SER A 39 3.58 -15.32 7.59
C SER A 39 2.62 -14.28 8.16
N LEU A 40 1.97 -14.58 9.30
CA LEU A 40 1.08 -13.65 9.99
C LEU A 40 1.81 -12.37 10.41
N TRP A 41 3.01 -12.51 10.98
CA TRP A 41 3.84 -11.37 11.35
C TRP A 41 4.26 -10.55 10.12
N ASN A 42 4.69 -11.20 9.04
CA ASN A 42 5.05 -10.50 7.81
C ASN A 42 3.85 -9.73 7.23
N THR A 43 2.67 -10.34 7.14
CA THR A 43 1.46 -9.65 6.68
C THR A 43 1.07 -8.51 7.62
N THR A 44 1.16 -8.70 8.93
CA THR A 44 0.86 -7.66 9.91
C THR A 44 1.84 -6.50 9.78
N TYR A 45 3.13 -6.77 9.68
CA TYR A 45 4.19 -5.78 9.44
C TYR A 45 3.96 -5.03 8.13
N PHE A 46 3.59 -5.74 7.05
CA PHE A 46 3.25 -5.14 5.76
C PHE A 46 2.12 -4.13 5.90
N VAL A 47 1.02 -4.52 6.54
CA VAL A 47 -0.18 -3.71 6.65
C VAL A 47 0.06 -2.52 7.58
N LEU A 48 0.62 -2.77 8.77
CA LEU A 48 0.83 -1.74 9.78
C LEU A 48 1.77 -0.61 9.33
N LEU A 49 2.72 -0.88 8.44
CA LEU A 49 3.63 0.14 7.92
C LEU A 49 3.23 0.61 6.51
N GLY A 50 2.85 -0.32 5.64
CA GLY A 50 2.52 -0.03 4.25
C GLY A 50 1.26 0.81 4.10
N MET A 51 0.21 0.56 4.88
CA MET A 51 -1.04 1.32 4.82
C MET A 51 -0.85 2.77 5.29
N PRO A 52 -0.26 3.06 6.48
CA PRO A 52 0.00 4.44 6.89
C PRO A 52 0.94 5.18 5.93
N MET A 53 1.95 4.49 5.38
CA MET A 53 2.84 5.08 4.38
C MET A 53 2.07 5.45 3.10
N SER A 54 1.22 4.56 2.60
CA SER A 54 0.37 4.84 1.44
C SER A 54 -0.56 6.02 1.70
N ILE A 55 -1.23 6.07 2.84
CA ILE A 55 -2.11 7.17 3.23
C ILE A 55 -1.34 8.48 3.28
N THR A 56 -0.17 8.49 3.93
CA THR A 56 0.65 9.70 4.10
C THR A 56 1.10 10.25 2.74
N VAL A 57 1.61 9.39 1.86
CA VAL A 57 2.07 9.79 0.51
C VAL A 57 0.89 10.26 -0.34
N SER A 58 -0.24 9.57 -0.28
CA SER A 58 -1.45 9.90 -1.04
C SER A 58 -2.07 11.22 -0.60
N LEU A 59 -2.20 11.43 0.71
CA LEU A 59 -2.69 12.66 1.30
C LEU A 59 -1.75 13.83 1.02
N GLY A 60 -0.43 13.62 1.15
CA GLY A 60 0.58 14.62 0.80
C GLY A 60 0.47 15.05 -0.66
N ALA A 61 0.38 14.09 -1.58
CA ALA A 61 0.18 14.36 -3.00
C ALA A 61 -1.16 15.08 -3.28
N ALA A 62 -2.24 14.68 -2.62
CA ALA A 62 -3.55 15.31 -2.75
C ALA A 62 -3.55 16.75 -2.24
N LEU A 63 -2.90 17.04 -1.11
CA LEU A 63 -2.74 18.40 -0.56
C LEU A 63 -1.91 19.29 -1.50
N LEU A 64 -0.82 18.76 -2.05
CA LEU A 64 0.00 19.49 -3.03
C LEU A 64 -0.81 19.85 -4.28
N LEU A 65 -1.61 18.92 -4.81
CA LEU A 65 -2.49 19.18 -5.95
C LEU A 65 -3.67 20.09 -5.61
N ASN A 66 -4.20 20.01 -4.39
CA ASN A 66 -5.30 20.86 -3.95
C ASN A 66 -4.85 22.32 -3.74
N SER A 67 -3.58 22.53 -3.38
CA SER A 67 -3.00 23.87 -3.19
C SER A 67 -3.24 24.80 -4.39
N ARG A 68 -3.50 26.09 -4.09
CA ARG A 68 -3.62 27.15 -5.10
C ARG A 68 -2.31 27.37 -5.88
N ALA A 69 -1.17 26.94 -5.33
CA ALA A 69 0.14 27.10 -5.95
C ALA A 69 0.46 26.03 -7.02
N ALA A 70 -0.28 24.93 -7.08
CA ALA A 70 -0.03 23.88 -8.06
C ALA A 70 -0.45 24.34 -9.46
N ARG A 71 0.55 24.63 -10.30
CA ARG A 71 0.39 24.83 -11.75
C ARG A 71 0.30 23.46 -12.42
N PHE A 72 -0.48 23.34 -13.49
CA PHE A 72 -0.67 22.09 -14.27
C PHE A 72 -1.26 20.89 -13.50
N LYS A 73 -2.26 21.14 -12.63
CA LYS A 73 -2.92 20.09 -11.82
C LYS A 73 -3.36 18.86 -12.61
N GLY A 74 -3.88 19.04 -13.83
CA GLY A 74 -4.29 17.93 -14.70
C GLY A 74 -3.13 17.02 -15.10
N LEU A 75 -1.97 17.59 -15.42
CA LEU A 75 -0.80 16.84 -15.86
C LEU A 75 -0.19 16.03 -14.71
N PHE A 76 -0.02 16.65 -13.55
CA PHE A 76 0.45 15.94 -12.35
C PHE A 76 -0.53 14.85 -11.89
N ARG A 77 -1.84 15.10 -11.96
CA ARG A 77 -2.86 14.08 -11.66
C ARG A 77 -2.71 12.87 -12.57
N THR A 78 -2.52 13.08 -13.88
CA THR A 78 -2.33 11.99 -14.84
C THR A 78 -1.05 11.22 -14.59
N VAL A 79 0.07 11.89 -14.35
CA VAL A 79 1.36 11.25 -14.10
C VAL A 79 1.35 10.43 -12.80
N LEU A 80 0.79 10.98 -11.73
CA LEU A 80 0.69 10.30 -10.44
C LEU A 80 -0.32 9.15 -10.45
N PHE A 81 -1.32 9.20 -11.34
CA PHE A 81 -2.30 8.12 -11.53
C PHE A 81 -1.85 7.06 -12.56
N ALA A 82 -0.87 7.37 -13.42
CA ALA A 82 -0.38 6.47 -14.45
C ALA A 82 0.00 5.06 -13.93
N PRO A 83 0.64 4.90 -12.76
CA PRO A 83 0.93 3.58 -12.20
C PRO A 83 -0.30 2.73 -11.96
N VAL A 84 -1.46 3.32 -11.65
CA VAL A 84 -2.68 2.57 -11.31
C VAL A 84 -3.22 1.82 -12.52
N VAL A 85 -3.12 2.42 -13.71
CA VAL A 85 -3.71 1.91 -14.96
C VAL A 85 -2.88 0.79 -15.59
N THR A 86 -1.60 0.66 -15.21
CA THR A 86 -0.71 -0.38 -15.75
C THR A 86 -0.97 -1.74 -15.12
N THR A 87 -0.74 -2.80 -15.90
CA THR A 87 -0.94 -4.19 -15.45
C THR A 87 0.06 -4.56 -14.37
N LEU A 88 -0.41 -5.20 -13.30
CA LEU A 88 0.42 -5.58 -12.16
C LEU A 88 1.63 -6.42 -12.58
N VAL A 89 1.42 -7.38 -13.48
CA VAL A 89 2.46 -8.28 -13.98
C VAL A 89 3.56 -7.52 -14.72
N ALA A 90 3.22 -6.59 -15.61
CA ALA A 90 4.22 -5.83 -16.38
C ALA A 90 5.08 -4.97 -15.46
N VAL A 91 4.46 -4.24 -14.52
CA VAL A 91 5.19 -3.41 -13.56
C VAL A 91 6.08 -4.27 -12.66
N ALA A 92 5.59 -5.42 -12.18
CA ALA A 92 6.37 -6.33 -11.36
C ALA A 92 7.62 -6.84 -12.09
N LEU A 93 7.52 -7.15 -13.39
CA LEU A 93 8.66 -7.55 -14.21
C LEU A 93 9.68 -6.41 -14.37
N ILE A 94 9.22 -5.18 -14.62
CA ILE A 94 10.09 -4.00 -14.71
C ILE A 94 10.79 -3.76 -13.37
N TRP A 95 10.06 -3.81 -12.25
CA TRP A 95 10.63 -3.67 -10.91
C TRP A 95 11.65 -4.75 -10.61
N ARG A 96 11.34 -6.02 -10.91
CA ARG A 96 12.28 -7.13 -10.74
C ARG A 96 13.55 -6.93 -11.55
N TYR A 97 13.44 -6.37 -12.76
CA TYR A 97 14.58 -6.04 -13.60
C TYR A 97 15.40 -4.88 -13.02
N LEU A 98 14.74 -3.79 -12.59
CA LEU A 98 15.40 -2.60 -12.03
C LEU A 98 16.22 -2.91 -10.77
N PHE A 99 15.67 -3.75 -9.89
CA PHE A 99 16.29 -4.14 -8.62
C PHE A 99 17.07 -5.47 -8.70
N HIS A 100 17.34 -5.96 -9.91
CA HIS A 100 18.10 -7.19 -10.08
C HIS A 100 19.54 -7.04 -9.57
N LEU A 101 20.04 -8.03 -8.82
CA LEU A 101 21.35 -7.98 -8.17
C LEU A 101 22.50 -7.68 -9.15
N LYS A 102 22.55 -8.38 -10.29
CA LYS A 102 23.71 -8.35 -11.21
C LYS A 102 23.66 -7.32 -12.35
N TYR A 103 22.46 -6.97 -12.81
CA TYR A 103 22.26 -6.15 -14.02
C TYR A 103 21.12 -5.13 -13.85
N GLY A 104 20.67 -4.92 -12.62
CA GLY A 104 19.67 -3.92 -12.31
C GLY A 104 20.24 -2.52 -12.43
N VAL A 105 19.41 -1.61 -12.95
CA VAL A 105 19.76 -0.19 -13.12
C VAL A 105 20.10 0.46 -11.78
N VAL A 106 19.41 0.06 -10.70
CA VAL A 106 19.64 0.61 -9.36
C VAL A 106 21.03 0.24 -8.83
N ASN A 107 21.43 -1.03 -8.96
CA ASN A 107 22.77 -1.47 -8.54
C ASN A 107 23.87 -0.93 -9.46
N TRP A 108 23.58 -0.71 -10.75
CA TRP A 108 24.51 -0.04 -11.65
C TRP A 108 24.77 1.41 -11.21
N LEU A 109 23.72 2.17 -10.86
CA LEU A 109 23.85 3.52 -10.31
C LEU A 109 24.61 3.55 -8.99
N LEU A 110 24.37 2.59 -8.09
CA LEU A 110 25.11 2.47 -6.83
C LEU A 110 26.60 2.20 -7.05
N ASN A 111 26.93 1.35 -8.01
CA ASN A 111 28.31 1.03 -8.37
C ASN A 111 29.04 2.28 -8.92
N CYS A 112 28.35 3.16 -9.66
CA CYS A 112 28.93 4.44 -10.09
C CYS A 112 29.33 5.36 -8.93
N VAL A 113 28.71 5.22 -7.77
CA VAL A 113 29.02 6.00 -6.55
C VAL A 113 29.94 5.20 -5.60
N GLY A 114 30.41 4.02 -6.02
CA GLY A 114 31.35 3.18 -5.26
C GLY A 114 30.70 2.27 -4.21
N ILE A 115 29.38 2.07 -4.26
CA ILE A 115 28.65 1.21 -3.32
C ILE A 115 28.53 -0.21 -3.91
N HIS A 116 28.81 -1.22 -3.09
CA HIS A 116 28.70 -2.62 -3.50
C HIS A 116 27.25 -3.00 -3.85
N PRO A 117 27.04 -3.95 -4.80
CA PRO A 117 25.70 -4.39 -5.18
C PRO A 117 24.92 -4.93 -3.98
N ILE A 118 23.69 -4.45 -3.80
CA ILE A 118 22.80 -4.87 -2.72
C ILE A 118 21.76 -5.84 -3.29
N ASP A 119 21.47 -6.93 -2.55
CA ASP A 119 20.41 -7.86 -2.93
C ASP A 119 19.05 -7.42 -2.37
N TRP A 120 18.44 -6.45 -3.06
CA TRP A 120 17.17 -5.83 -2.70
C TRP A 120 16.00 -6.80 -2.55
N LEU A 121 16.01 -7.92 -3.30
CA LEU A 121 14.91 -8.87 -3.39
C LEU A 121 15.23 -10.21 -2.72
N GLY A 122 16.52 -10.57 -2.61
CA GLY A 122 16.97 -11.79 -1.96
C GLY A 122 17.26 -11.64 -0.47
N ASP A 123 17.63 -10.44 0.01
CA ASP A 123 17.82 -10.20 1.45
C ASP A 123 16.46 -10.05 2.16
N PRO A 124 16.11 -10.91 3.14
CA PRO A 124 14.86 -10.81 3.88
C PRO A 124 14.62 -9.46 4.57
N HIS A 125 15.70 -8.75 4.94
CA HIS A 125 15.60 -7.44 5.59
C HIS A 125 15.21 -6.32 4.62
N LEU A 126 15.53 -6.47 3.33
CA LEU A 126 15.28 -5.47 2.29
C LEU A 126 14.09 -5.83 1.39
N ALA A 127 13.86 -7.13 1.16
CA ALA A 127 12.79 -7.63 0.30
C ALA A 127 11.43 -7.12 0.77
N MET A 128 11.18 -7.13 2.08
CA MET A 128 9.90 -6.70 2.63
C MET A 128 9.64 -5.19 2.47
N PRO A 129 10.58 -4.29 2.85
CA PRO A 129 10.49 -2.87 2.49
C PRO A 129 10.33 -2.62 0.98
N MET A 130 11.01 -3.38 0.12
CA MET A 130 10.92 -3.18 -1.33
C MET A 130 9.54 -3.55 -1.89
N ILE A 131 8.95 -4.66 -1.42
CA ILE A 131 7.59 -5.06 -1.78
C ILE A 131 6.58 -4.03 -1.26
N MET A 132 6.80 -3.49 -0.05
CA MET A 132 5.99 -2.42 0.51
C MET A 132 6.06 -1.14 -0.33
N LEU A 133 7.27 -0.71 -0.72
CA LEU A 133 7.47 0.47 -1.56
C LEU A 133 6.78 0.30 -2.92
N PHE A 134 6.91 -0.88 -3.54
CA PHE A 134 6.22 -1.22 -4.77
C PHE A 134 4.69 -1.11 -4.62
N ALA A 135 4.13 -1.69 -3.56
CA ALA A 135 2.71 -1.67 -3.30
C ALA A 135 2.20 -0.24 -3.02
N VAL A 136 2.94 0.55 -2.24
CA VAL A 136 2.62 1.96 -1.98
C VAL A 136 2.64 2.75 -3.29
N TRP A 137 3.71 2.62 -4.09
CA TRP A 137 3.84 3.31 -5.37
C TRP A 137 2.75 2.93 -6.38
N LYS A 138 2.30 1.67 -6.40
CA LYS A 138 1.24 1.22 -7.29
C LYS A 138 -0.14 1.77 -6.89
N ASN A 139 -0.40 1.89 -5.59
CA ASN A 139 -1.74 2.21 -5.06
C ASN A 139 -1.92 3.68 -4.65
N PHE A 140 -0.85 4.43 -4.35
CA PHE A 140 -0.99 5.80 -3.83
C PHE A 140 -1.73 6.73 -4.82
N GLY A 141 -1.56 6.54 -6.12
CA GLY A 141 -2.22 7.36 -7.13
C GLY A 141 -3.74 7.25 -7.08
N TYR A 142 -4.25 6.06 -6.78
CA TYR A 142 -5.69 5.82 -6.63
C TYR A 142 -6.22 6.49 -5.36
N ASN A 143 -5.56 6.23 -4.23
CA ASN A 143 -5.89 6.81 -2.93
C ASN A 143 -5.81 8.35 -2.96
N MET A 144 -4.83 8.91 -3.66
CA MET A 144 -4.67 10.35 -3.87
C MET A 144 -5.89 10.96 -4.56
N VAL A 145 -6.45 10.30 -5.58
CA VAL A 145 -7.65 10.82 -6.28
C VAL A 145 -8.86 10.83 -5.36
N ILE A 146 -9.01 9.80 -4.52
CA ILE A 146 -10.05 9.74 -3.50
C ILE A 146 -9.87 10.87 -2.47
N PHE A 147 -8.67 11.06 -1.93
CA PHE A 147 -8.38 12.18 -1.02
C PHE A 147 -8.60 13.54 -1.67
N LEU A 148 -8.23 13.71 -2.94
CA LEU A 148 -8.45 14.95 -3.67
C LEU A 148 -9.94 15.27 -3.81
N ALA A 149 -10.78 14.27 -4.11
CA ALA A 149 -12.23 14.43 -4.15
C ALA A 149 -12.79 14.80 -2.78
N GLY A 150 -12.31 14.14 -1.71
CA GLY A 150 -12.66 14.48 -0.32
C GLY A 150 -12.30 15.92 0.04
N LEU A 151 -11.08 16.36 -0.30
CA LEU A 151 -10.60 17.72 -0.08
C LEU A 151 -11.43 18.77 -0.83
N GLN A 152 -11.90 18.45 -2.03
CA GLN A 152 -12.73 19.35 -2.84
C GLN A 152 -14.17 19.45 -2.33
N ALA A 153 -14.64 18.46 -1.57
CA ALA A 153 -15.97 18.47 -0.96
C ALA A 153 -16.05 19.36 0.30
N ILE A 154 -14.91 19.76 0.88
CA ILE A 154 -14.87 20.61 2.07
C ILE A 154 -15.29 22.05 1.70
N PRO A 155 -16.33 22.64 2.33
CA PRO A 155 -16.74 24.00 2.05
C PRO A 155 -15.61 25.01 2.27
N GLN A 156 -15.41 25.93 1.33
CA GLN A 156 -14.36 26.95 1.44
C GLN A 156 -14.62 27.93 2.59
N ASP A 157 -15.90 28.15 2.93
CA ASP A 157 -16.35 29.06 3.99
C ASP A 157 -15.72 28.70 5.35
N LEU A 158 -15.49 27.42 5.63
CA LEU A 158 -14.82 26.96 6.86
C LEU A 158 -13.36 27.46 6.93
N TYR A 159 -12.65 27.44 5.80
CA TYR A 159 -11.28 27.94 5.73
C TYR A 159 -11.22 29.47 5.80
N GLU A 160 -12.24 30.16 5.28
CA GLU A 160 -12.33 31.62 5.36
C GLU A 160 -12.65 32.08 6.77
N ALA A 161 -13.62 31.45 7.44
CA ALA A 161 -13.93 31.68 8.85
C ALA A 161 -12.69 31.46 9.74
N ALA A 162 -12.00 30.33 9.57
CA ALA A 162 -10.80 30.03 10.32
C ALA A 162 -9.66 31.04 10.06
N ARG A 163 -9.57 31.61 8.85
CA ARG A 163 -8.59 32.66 8.54
C ARG A 163 -8.96 33.99 9.21
N ILE A 164 -10.25 34.31 9.31
CA ILE A 164 -10.75 35.48 10.05
C ILE A 164 -10.44 35.33 11.55
N ASP A 165 -10.58 34.12 12.09
CA ASP A 165 -10.24 33.79 13.48
C ASP A 165 -8.72 33.69 13.75
N GLY A 166 -7.88 33.97 12.75
CA GLY A 166 -6.42 33.96 12.90
C GLY A 166 -5.78 32.56 12.94
N ALA A 167 -6.52 31.51 12.57
CA ALA A 167 -5.99 30.15 12.56
C ALA A 167 -4.90 29.97 11.49
N SER A 168 -3.76 29.42 11.91
CA SER A 168 -2.66 29.04 11.04
C SER A 168 -3.03 27.89 10.09
N LYS A 169 -2.28 27.73 8.98
CA LYS A 169 -2.49 26.61 8.04
C LYS A 169 -2.39 25.23 8.71
N TRP A 170 -1.55 25.09 9.72
CA TRP A 170 -1.42 23.85 10.48
C TRP A 170 -2.65 23.59 11.36
N GLN A 171 -3.18 24.62 12.02
CA GLN A 171 -4.43 24.51 12.77
C GLN A 171 -5.62 24.19 11.85
N GLN A 172 -5.70 24.83 10.67
CA GLN A 172 -6.70 24.52 9.66
C GLN A 172 -6.59 23.06 9.18
N PHE A 173 -5.37 22.55 8.99
CA PHE A 173 -5.17 21.14 8.62
C PHE A 173 -5.66 20.19 9.71
N LEU A 174 -5.27 20.40 10.96
CA LEU A 174 -5.61 19.50 12.07
C LEU A 174 -7.07 19.57 12.51
N HIS A 175 -7.71 20.75 12.46
CA HIS A 175 -9.05 20.95 13.00
C HIS A 175 -10.16 20.98 11.93
N ILE A 176 -9.82 21.21 10.67
CA ILE A 176 -10.81 21.25 9.57
C ILE A 176 -10.53 20.11 8.60
N THR A 177 -9.34 20.09 8.00
CA THR A 177 -9.05 19.14 6.92
C THR A 177 -9.04 17.68 7.39
N LEU A 178 -8.30 17.37 8.46
CA LEU A 178 -8.15 16.00 8.95
C LEU A 178 -9.47 15.41 9.48
N PRO A 179 -10.29 16.12 10.30
CA PRO A 179 -11.57 15.61 10.76
C PRO A 179 -12.58 15.44 9.62
N MET A 180 -12.62 16.39 8.67
CA MET A 180 -13.52 16.31 7.51
C MET A 180 -13.14 15.20 6.53
N LEU A 181 -11.86 14.83 6.47
CA LEU A 181 -11.39 13.68 5.72
C LEU A 181 -11.57 12.34 6.45
N GLY A 182 -12.03 12.33 7.70
CA GLY A 182 -12.26 11.11 8.49
C GLY A 182 -13.05 10.02 7.76
N PRO A 183 -14.20 10.32 7.12
CA PRO A 183 -14.95 9.34 6.33
C PRO A 183 -14.15 8.79 5.14
N VAL A 184 -13.32 9.63 4.51
CA VAL A 184 -12.48 9.24 3.38
C VAL A 184 -11.33 8.35 3.83
N LEU A 185 -10.74 8.65 4.99
CA LEU A 185 -9.70 7.85 5.64
C LEU A 185 -10.19 6.45 6.05
N MET A 186 -11.48 6.25 6.32
CA MET A 186 -12.04 4.93 6.61
C MET A 186 -12.22 4.07 5.35
N VAL A 187 -12.37 4.70 4.18
CA VAL A 187 -12.58 4.01 2.90
C VAL A 187 -11.24 3.58 2.27
N VAL A 188 -10.19 4.37 2.50
CA VAL A 188 -8.84 4.14 1.97
C VAL A 188 -8.05 3.20 2.86
#